data_AF-A0A415VEG0-F1
#
_entry.id   AF-A0A415VEG0-F1
#
_cell.length_a   1.000
_cell.length_b   1.000
_cell.length_c   1.000
_cell.angle_alpha   90.00
_cell.angle_beta   90.00
_cell.angle_gamma   90.00
#
_symmetry.space_group_name_H-M   'P 1'
#
loop_
_entity.id
_entity.type
_entity.pdbx_description
1 polymer ?
#
loop_
_entity_poly.entity_id
_entity_poly.type
_entity_poly.pdbx_seq_one_letter_code
_entity_poly.pdbx_strand_id
1 'polypeptide(L)' 'MTIDTTNLCSHLQKKLFEPEGVYYPIWQAMQNDEELTAVVRSRQLHIYRNGKKILILAGKAQPKIIREDKLNELIIT' A
#
# COMPACT_ATOMS: atom_id res chain seq x y z
N MET A 1 -4.64 -3.82 11.66
CA MET A 1 -3.18 -3.61 11.51
C MET A 1 -2.81 -2.21 11.99
N THR A 2 -1.66 -2.02 12.65
CA THR A 2 -1.11 -0.69 12.95
C THR A 2 0.08 -0.43 12.04
N ILE A 3 -0.09 0.39 11.01
CA ILE A 3 1.02 0.85 10.17
C ILE A 3 1.58 2.11 10.83
N ASP A 4 2.88 2.16 11.10
CA ASP A 4 3.53 3.43 11.46
C ASP A 4 3.58 4.33 10.23
N THR A 5 2.69 5.33 10.21
CA THR A 5 2.49 6.26 9.10
C THR A 5 3.34 7.53 9.22
N THR A 6 4.11 7.68 10.30
CA THR A 6 4.87 8.90 10.65
C THR A 6 5.84 9.31 9.53
N ASN A 7 6.34 8.34 8.77
CA ASN A 7 7.32 8.56 7.69
C ASN A 7 6.72 8.55 6.26
N LEU A 8 5.39 8.52 6.11
CA LEU A 8 4.75 8.60 4.81
C LEU A 8 4.81 10.04 4.27
N CYS A 9 5.19 10.20 3.00
CA CYS A 9 5.11 11.51 2.37
C CYS A 9 3.65 11.91 2.12
N SER A 10 3.36 13.22 2.13
CA SER A 10 2.00 13.75 1.97
C SER A 10 1.27 13.22 0.73
N HIS A 11 1.99 13.02 -0.38
CA HIS A 11 1.39 12.48 -1.61
C HIS A 11 0.88 11.05 -1.42
N LEU A 12 1.67 10.21 -0.73
CA LEU A 12 1.29 8.83 -0.46
C LEU A 12 0.19 8.76 0.60
N GLN A 13 0.22 9.63 1.63
CA GLN A 13 -0.85 9.73 2.62
C GLN A 13 -2.19 10.06 1.96
N LYS A 14 -2.25 11.07 1.08
CA LYS A 14 -3.49 11.43 0.37
C LYS A 14 -4.01 10.28 -0.48
N LYS A 15 -3.14 9.67 -1.30
CA LYS A 15 -3.53 8.55 -2.15
C LYS A 15 -4.02 7.33 -1.36
N LEU A 16 -3.52 7.12 -0.15
CA LEU A 16 -3.79 5.92 0.65
C LEU A 16 -4.98 6.08 1.61
N PHE A 17 -5.14 7.25 2.23
CA PHE A 17 -6.09 7.46 3.33
C PHE A 17 -7.32 8.29 2.97
N GLU A 18 -7.27 9.10 1.90
CA GLU A 18 -8.45 9.83 1.44
C GLU A 18 -9.38 8.90 0.64
N PRO A 19 -10.72 8.97 0.81
CA PRO A 19 -11.66 8.12 0.06
C PRO A 19 -11.52 8.19 -1.46
N GLU A 20 -11.12 9.36 -1.97
CA GLU A 20 -10.87 9.61 -3.41
C GLU A 20 -9.44 9.25 -3.84
N GLY A 21 -8.63 8.74 -2.90
CA GLY A 21 -7.25 8.36 -3.15
C GLY A 21 -7.17 7.09 -3.98
N VAL A 22 -6.30 7.08 -5.00
CA VAL A 22 -6.12 5.93 -5.91
C VAL A 22 -5.66 4.63 -5.23
N TYR A 23 -5.15 4.70 -4.00
CA TYR A 23 -4.76 3.53 -3.19
C TYR A 23 -5.69 3.29 -1.99
N TYR A 24 -6.79 4.04 -1.87
CA TYR A 24 -7.77 3.84 -0.81
C TYR A 24 -8.37 2.43 -0.78
N PRO A 25 -8.70 1.79 -1.92
CA PRO A 25 -9.16 0.40 -1.92
C PRO A 25 -8.12 -0.58 -1.34
N ILE A 26 -6.83 -0.33 -1.60
CA ILE A 26 -5.73 -1.13 -1.06
C ILE A 26 -5.65 -0.97 0.46
N TRP A 27 -5.79 0.25 0.97
CA TRP A 27 -5.85 0.52 2.40
C TRP A 27 -7.02 -0.23 3.06
N GLN A 28 -8.21 -0.18 2.47
CA GLN A 28 -9.37 -0.92 2.98
C GLN A 28 -9.12 -2.44 2.98
N ALA A 29 -8.52 -3.00 1.92
CA ALA A 29 -8.18 -4.41 1.86
C ALA A 29 -7.21 -4.82 2.98
N MET A 30 -6.21 -3.98 3.27
CA MET A 30 -5.25 -4.24 4.36
C MET A 30 -5.87 -4.21 5.76
N GLN A 31 -6.99 -3.51 5.94
CA GLN A 31 -7.70 -3.49 7.22
C GLN A 31 -8.51 -4.78 7.44
N ASN A 32 -8.88 -5.47 6.36
CA ASN A 32 -9.75 -6.65 6.39
C ASN A 32 -8.99 -7.97 6.14
N ASP A 33 -7.69 -7.92 5.83
CA ASP A 33 -6.86 -9.08 5.50
C ASP A 33 -5.66 -9.15 6.47
N GLU A 34 -5.73 -10.05 7.44
CA GLU A 34 -4.70 -10.24 8.47
C GLU A 34 -3.39 -10.84 7.91
N GLU A 35 -3.42 -11.44 6.72
CA GLU A 35 -2.21 -11.97 6.08
C GLU A 35 -1.35 -10.86 5.45
N LEU A 36 -1.96 -9.69 5.22
CA LEU A 36 -1.25 -8.52 4.77
C LEU A 36 -0.48 -7.88 5.92
N THR A 37 0.71 -7.38 5.61
CA THR A 37 1.49 -6.51 6.50
C THR A 37 2.14 -5.42 5.65
N ALA A 38 2.44 -4.27 6.25
CA ALA A 38 3.16 -3.23 5.54
C ALA A 38 4.12 -2.44 6.41
N VAL A 39 5.17 -1.94 5.75
CA VAL A 39 6.23 -1.15 6.38
C VAL A 39 6.56 0.03 5.48
N VAL A 40 6.69 1.21 6.08
CA VAL A 40 7.16 2.41 5.39
C VAL A 40 8.69 2.40 5.35
N ARG A 41 9.28 2.42 4.16
CA ARG A 41 10.73 2.59 3.97
C ARG A 41 11.00 3.51 2.79
N SER A 42 12.01 4.37 2.93
CA SER A 42 12.39 5.32 1.86
C SER A 42 11.21 6.12 1.28
N ARG A 43 10.25 6.52 2.14
CA ARG A 43 9.01 7.23 1.78
C ARG A 43 8.05 6.46 0.85
N GLN A 44 8.20 5.14 0.77
CA GLN A 44 7.32 4.21 0.05
C GLN A 44 6.68 3.24 1.03
N LEU A 45 5.50 2.72 0.68
CA LEU A 45 4.84 1.68 1.44
C LEU A 45 5.15 0.32 0.82
N HIS A 46 5.85 -0.54 1.57
CA HIS A 46 6.12 -1.91 1.16
C HIS A 46 5.06 -2.82 1.75
N ILE A 47 4.35 -3.56 0.90
CA ILE A 47 3.26 -4.45 1.30
C ILE A 47 3.70 -5.89 1.09
N TYR A 48 3.38 -6.73 2.06
CA TYR A 48 3.72 -8.13 2.13
C TYR A 48 2.47 -8.96 2.38
N ARG A 49 2.40 -10.16 1.81
CA ARG A 49 1.46 -11.21 2.21
C ARG A 49 2.23 -12.40 2.75
N ASN A 50 1.87 -12.91 3.93
CA ASN A 50 2.50 -14.10 4.52
C ASN A 50 4.05 -13.98 4.56
N GLY A 51 4.55 -12.78 4.90
CA GLY A 51 5.98 -12.47 4.97
C GLY A 51 6.68 -12.24 3.61
N LYS A 52 6.00 -12.42 2.48
CA LYS A 52 6.57 -12.21 1.14
C LYS A 52 6.14 -10.86 0.58
N LYS A 53 7.10 -10.08 0.07
CA LYS A 53 6.83 -8.76 -0.53
C LYS A 53 6.07 -8.92 -1.85
N ILE A 54 4.95 -8.23 -1.99
CA ILE A 54 4.06 -8.32 -3.17
C ILE A 54 3.95 -7.00 -3.94
N LEU A 55 3.94 -5.86 -3.23
CA LEU A 55 3.64 -4.56 -3.83
C LEU A 55 4.42 -3.44 -3.13
N ILE A 56 4.80 -2.42 -3.90
CA ILE A 56 5.37 -1.18 -3.37
C ILE A 56 4.57 0.00 -3.90
N LEU A 57 4.03 0.81 -2.99
CA LEU A 57 3.33 2.05 -3.34
C LEU A 57 4.26 3.25 -3.15
N ALA A 58 4.28 4.14 -4.13
CA ALA A 58 5.05 5.37 -4.11
C ALA A 58 4.13 6.60 -4.17
N GLY A 59 4.55 7.72 -3.59
CA GLY A 59 3.76 8.95 -3.61
C GLY A 59 3.58 9.52 -5.03
N LYS A 60 4.69 9.80 -5.72
CA LYS A 60 4.69 10.39 -7.06
C LYS A 60 4.88 9.38 -8.20
N ALA A 61 5.65 8.32 -7.95
CA ALA A 61 5.92 7.30 -8.97
C ALA A 61 4.75 6.29 -9.06
N GLN A 62 4.75 5.51 -10.15
CA GLN A 62 3.84 4.38 -10.30
C GLN A 62 4.11 3.30 -9.22
N PRO A 63 3.09 2.53 -8.83
CA PRO A 63 3.28 1.40 -7.93
C PRO A 63 4.11 0.32 -8.62
N LYS A 64 4.91 -0.41 -7.84
CA LYS A 64 5.75 -1.49 -8.35
C LYS A 64 5.22 -2.83 -7.85
N ILE A 65 4.72 -3.63 -8.78
CA ILE A 65 4.31 -5.02 -8.54
C ILE A 65 5.57 -5.88 -8.44
N ILE A 66 5.74 -6.58 -7.32
CA ILE A 66 6.87 -7.49 -7.06
C ILE A 66 6.46 -8.93 -7.31
N ARG A 67 5.21 -9.27 -7.02
CA ARG A 67 4.62 -10.59 -7.22
C ARG A 67 3.12 -10.43 -7.46
N GLU A 68 2.55 -11.33 -8.26
CA GLU A 68 1.10 -11.43 -8.46
C GLU A 68 0.38 -11.78 -7.15
N ASP A 69 -0.71 -11.06 -6.89
CA ASP A 69 -1.55 -11.13 -5.72
C ASP A 69 -2.93 -10.55 -6.04
N LYS A 70 -3.99 -10.97 -5.34
CA LYS A 70 -5.34 -10.37 -5.47
C LYS A 70 -5.33 -8.86 -5.23
N LEU A 71 -4.36 -8.34 -4.45
CA LEU A 71 -4.22 -6.90 -4.20
C LEU A 71 -3.87 -6.10 -5.47
N ASN A 72 -3.30 -6.74 -6.49
CA ASN A 72 -2.96 -6.08 -7.75
C ASN A 72 -4.18 -5.62 -8.53
N GLU A 73 -5.31 -6.31 -8.39
CA GLU A 73 -6.58 -5.96 -9.05
C GLU A 73 -7.14 -4.62 -8.57
N LEU A 74 -6.73 -4.18 -7.38
CA LEU A 74 -7.14 -2.90 -6.77
C LEU A 74 -6.27 -1.72 -7.22
N ILE A 75 -5.24 -1.97 -8.03
CA ILE A 75 -4.45 -0.89 -8.64
C ILE A 75 -5.22 -0.39 -9.85
N ILE A 76 -5.98 0.68 -9.66
CA ILE A 76 -6.65 1.38 -10.75
C ILE A 76 -5.57 2.17 -11.50
N THR A 77 -5.22 1.70 -12.71
CA THR A 77 -4.31 2.38 -13.65
C THR A 77 -5.01 3.49 -14.40
#